data_AF-A0A8J7WWV4-F1
#
_entry.id   AF-A0A8J7WWV4-F1
#
_cell.length_a   1.000
_cell.length_b   1.000
_cell.length_c   1.000
_cell.angle_alpha   90.00
_cell.angle_beta   90.00
_cell.angle_gamma   90.00
#
_symmetry.space_group_name_H-M   'P 1'
#
loop_
_entity.id
_entity.type
_entity.pdbx_description
1 polymer ?
#
loop_
_entity_poly.entity_id
_entity_poly.type
_entity_poly.pdbx_seq_one_letter_code
_entity_poly.pdbx_strand_id
1 'polypeptide(L)'
;LHLVCGHEFDRLVDEVKNCCLRTSIGLPLLDSPDDYLAGLKALLDEVHAAEDEALVLVGHGTDHAIWAAYPALESMARKHLHGQVFVGTVEGCPEAEVVVQDVVWAGFSRVCLVPFMLVAGIHFQEDLCADEEDSWKSLFEAAGVQVRLEYRGMGELPGIGDIFCCHIQEALDVIPDRVE
;
A
#
# COMPACT_ATOMS: atom_id res chain seq x y z
N LEU A 1 -4.81 5.89 11.48
CA LEU A 1 -4.78 4.63 10.71
C LEU A 1 -3.58 4.76 9.79
N HIS A 2 -2.59 3.88 9.91
CA HIS A 2 -1.36 3.93 9.12
C HIS A 2 -1.26 2.67 8.29
N LEU A 3 -0.57 2.76 7.14
CA LEU A 3 -0.31 1.61 6.30
C LEU A 3 0.81 0.73 6.89
N VAL A 4 1.88 1.35 7.40
CA VAL A 4 3.10 0.69 7.87
C VAL A 4 3.57 1.27 9.20
N CYS A 5 4.41 0.52 9.92
CA CYS A 5 5.15 0.98 11.11
C CYS A 5 6.31 1.93 10.71
N GLY A 6 5.96 3.10 10.17
CA GLY A 6 6.90 4.14 9.75
C GLY A 6 7.00 5.30 10.74
N HIS A 7 7.65 6.39 10.31
CA HIS A 7 7.84 7.59 11.12
C HIS A 7 6.56 8.14 11.76
N GLU A 8 5.43 8.09 11.05
CA GLU A 8 4.14 8.58 11.55
C GLU A 8 3.60 7.72 12.70
N PHE A 9 3.75 6.40 12.58
CA PHE A 9 3.37 5.47 13.63
C PHE A 9 4.31 5.58 14.84
N ASP A 10 5.62 5.71 14.62
CA ASP A 10 6.58 5.91 15.71
C ASP A 10 6.29 7.19 16.51
N ARG A 11 5.96 8.29 15.82
CA ARG A 11 5.53 9.54 16.47
C ARG A 11 4.29 9.32 17.33
N LEU A 12 3.29 8.61 16.82
CA LEU A 12 2.10 8.26 17.60
C LEU A 12 2.47 7.45 18.85
N VAL A 13 3.33 6.45 18.70
CA VAL A 13 3.81 5.64 19.83
C VAL A 13 4.51 6.49 20.87
N ASP A 14 5.35 7.44 20.47
CA ASP A 14 6.06 8.33 21.38
C ASP A 14 5.15 9.35 22.07
N GLU A 15 4.13 9.87 21.39
CA GLU A 15 3.10 10.72 22.00
C GLU A 15 2.32 9.94 23.07
N VAL A 16 1.92 8.71 22.76
CA VAL A 16 1.15 7.85 23.66
C VAL A 16 1.96 7.42 24.88
N LYS A 17 3.27 7.17 24.74
CA LYS A 17 4.17 6.87 25.88
C LYS A 17 4.19 7.98 26.94
N ASN A 18 3.96 9.22 26.53
CA ASN A 18 3.92 10.38 27.41
C ASN A 18 2.51 10.68 27.97
N CYS A 19 1.51 9.86 27.62
CA CYS A 19 0.13 10.02 28.09
C CYS A 19 -0.03 9.53 29.53
N CYS A 20 -0.74 10.30 30.35
CA CYS A 20 -1.06 9.91 31.73
C CYS A 20 -2.18 8.86 31.83
N LEU A 21 -2.88 8.61 30.72
CA LEU A 21 -3.92 7.60 30.62
C LEU A 21 -3.27 6.27 30.24
N ARG A 22 -3.79 5.18 30.82
CA ARG A 22 -3.47 3.84 30.35
C ARG A 22 -4.01 3.69 28.92
N THR A 23 -3.12 3.35 28.01
CA THR A 23 -3.39 3.28 26.58
C THR A 23 -2.80 2.00 26.00
N SER A 24 -3.38 1.55 24.89
CA SER A 24 -2.85 0.54 24.00
C SER A 24 -3.04 1.05 22.57
N ILE A 25 -2.27 0.49 21.63
CA ILE A 25 -2.22 0.98 20.26
C ILE A 25 -2.44 -0.21 19.33
N GLY A 26 -3.45 -0.13 18.46
CA GLY A 26 -3.62 -1.08 17.36
C GLY A 26 -2.56 -0.87 16.29
N LEU A 27 -2.08 -1.96 15.72
CA LEU A 27 -0.99 -1.96 14.75
C LEU A 27 -1.45 -1.42 13.37
N PRO A 28 -0.52 -0.90 12.54
CA PRO A 28 -0.79 -0.49 11.16
C PRO A 28 -1.30 -1.62 10.28
N LEU A 29 -1.70 -1.29 9.04
CA LEU A 29 -2.26 -2.28 8.10
C LEU A 29 -1.29 -3.43 7.79
N LEU A 30 -0.01 -3.13 7.61
CA LEU A 30 1.04 -4.07 7.25
C LEU A 30 1.97 -4.30 8.44
N ASP A 31 1.55 -5.09 9.41
CA ASP A 31 2.35 -5.45 10.58
C ASP A 31 2.94 -6.85 10.48
N SER A 32 2.08 -7.84 10.20
CA SER A 32 2.46 -9.25 10.13
C SER A 32 2.32 -9.83 8.71
N PRO A 33 2.99 -10.94 8.37
CA PRO A 33 2.81 -11.60 7.08
C PRO A 33 1.34 -11.94 6.76
N ASP A 34 0.53 -12.25 7.78
CA ASP A 34 -0.90 -12.53 7.59
C ASP A 34 -1.67 -11.27 7.18
N ASP A 35 -1.29 -10.10 7.68
CA ASP A 35 -1.91 -8.83 7.28
C ASP A 35 -1.54 -8.44 5.85
N TYR A 36 -0.31 -8.72 5.41
CA TYR A 36 0.06 -8.55 4.01
C TYR A 36 -0.82 -9.41 3.10
N LEU A 37 -1.04 -10.66 3.46
CA LEU A 37 -1.91 -11.56 2.71
C LEU A 37 -3.37 -11.10 2.75
N ALA A 38 -3.86 -10.67 3.90
CA ALA A 38 -5.23 -10.16 4.06
C ALA A 38 -5.45 -8.88 3.25
N GLY A 39 -4.51 -7.94 3.30
CA GLY A 39 -4.56 -6.69 2.54
C GLY A 39 -4.48 -6.92 1.03
N LEU A 40 -3.58 -7.81 0.58
CA LEU A 40 -3.52 -8.23 -0.82
C LEU A 40 -4.81 -8.91 -1.25
N LYS A 41 -5.36 -9.82 -0.44
CA LYS A 41 -6.63 -10.47 -0.75
C LYS A 41 -7.76 -9.45 -0.88
N ALA A 42 -7.89 -8.52 0.08
CA ALA A 42 -8.91 -7.48 0.05
C ALA A 42 -8.81 -6.61 -1.21
N LEU A 43 -7.58 -6.32 -1.67
CA LEU A 43 -7.36 -5.62 -2.92
C LEU A 43 -7.75 -6.45 -4.14
N LEU A 44 -7.29 -7.70 -4.22
CA LEU A 44 -7.47 -8.55 -5.39
C LEU A 44 -8.91 -9.05 -5.57
N ASP A 45 -9.71 -9.09 -4.50
CA ASP A 45 -11.14 -9.37 -4.57
C ASP A 45 -11.91 -8.23 -5.27
N GLU A 46 -11.36 -7.02 -5.29
CA GLU A 46 -11.99 -5.80 -5.80
C GLU A 46 -11.37 -5.31 -7.12
N VAL A 47 -10.05 -5.47 -7.28
CA VAL A 47 -9.28 -4.97 -8.42
C VAL A 47 -8.73 -6.16 -9.21
N HIS A 48 -9.27 -6.33 -10.41
CA HIS A 48 -8.93 -7.42 -11.31
C HIS A 48 -8.06 -6.90 -12.45
N ALA A 49 -6.94 -7.57 -12.72
CA ALA A 49 -6.12 -7.34 -13.89
C ALA A 49 -6.45 -8.38 -14.99
N ALA A 50 -6.41 -7.95 -16.25
CA ALA A 50 -6.43 -8.88 -17.39
C ALA A 50 -5.11 -9.67 -17.49
N GLU A 51 -5.10 -10.79 -18.22
CA GLU A 51 -3.88 -11.63 -18.38
C GLU A 51 -2.68 -10.89 -19.00
N ASP A 52 -2.94 -9.87 -19.81
CA ASP A 52 -1.94 -9.03 -20.47
C ASP A 52 -1.71 -7.68 -19.77
N GLU A 53 -2.26 -7.51 -18.56
CA GLU A 53 -2.23 -6.27 -17.78
C GLU A 53 -1.45 -6.46 -16.47
N ALA A 54 -0.41 -5.64 -16.26
CA ALA A 54 0.29 -5.59 -14.99
C ALA A 54 -0.53 -4.80 -13.95
N LEU A 55 -0.47 -5.24 -12.69
CA LEU A 55 -1.00 -4.47 -11.56
C LEU A 55 0.16 -3.76 -10.87
N VAL A 56 0.18 -2.43 -10.88
CA VAL A 56 1.22 -1.64 -10.21
C VAL A 56 0.63 -0.97 -8.98
N LEU A 57 1.08 -1.41 -7.81
CA LEU A 57 0.67 -0.85 -6.53
C LEU A 57 1.61 0.31 -6.19
N VAL A 58 1.07 1.51 -6.04
CA VAL A 58 1.86 2.72 -5.76
C VAL A 58 1.63 3.16 -4.33
N GLY A 59 2.62 2.91 -3.47
CA GLY A 59 2.64 3.41 -2.10
C GLY A 59 3.16 4.85 -2.03
N HIS A 60 2.99 5.48 -0.87
CA HIS A 60 3.65 6.76 -0.62
C HIS A 60 5.17 6.59 -0.56
N GLY A 61 5.64 5.53 0.10
CA GLY A 61 7.05 5.34 0.38
C GLY A 61 7.55 6.11 1.58
N THR A 62 8.80 5.86 1.98
CA THR A 62 9.42 6.43 3.19
C THR A 62 10.93 6.20 3.20
N ASP A 63 11.67 7.10 3.85
CA ASP A 63 13.09 6.93 4.21
C ASP A 63 13.30 6.10 5.49
N HIS A 64 12.21 5.75 6.20
CA HIS A 64 12.24 4.85 7.34
C HIS A 64 12.63 3.43 6.93
N ALA A 65 13.25 2.65 7.83
CA ALA A 65 13.66 1.27 7.56
C ALA A 65 12.52 0.34 7.10
N ILE A 66 11.26 0.72 7.39
CA ILE A 66 10.07 0.02 6.92
C ILE A 66 9.83 0.14 5.41
N TRP A 67 10.64 0.90 4.67
CA TRP A 67 10.61 0.90 3.19
C TRP A 67 10.68 -0.53 2.61
N ALA A 68 11.35 -1.46 3.31
CA ALA A 68 11.44 -2.87 2.94
C ALA A 68 10.06 -3.57 2.86
N ALA A 69 9.02 -2.98 3.44
CA ALA A 69 7.64 -3.44 3.31
C ALA A 69 7.17 -3.48 1.85
N TYR A 70 7.57 -2.52 1.00
CA TYR A 70 7.09 -2.44 -0.39
C TYR A 70 7.67 -3.57 -1.27
N PRO A 71 8.99 -3.85 -1.27
CA PRO A 71 9.51 -5.04 -1.96
C PRO A 71 8.99 -6.36 -1.38
N ALA A 72 8.77 -6.44 -0.06
CA ALA A 72 8.18 -7.62 0.55
C ALA A 72 6.75 -7.86 0.06
N LEU A 73 5.94 -6.80 0.00
CA LEU A 73 4.58 -6.81 -0.55
C LEU A 73 4.60 -7.31 -2.00
N GLU A 74 5.51 -6.80 -2.84
CA GLU A 74 5.65 -7.24 -4.22
C GLU A 74 5.95 -8.75 -4.29
N SER A 75 6.96 -9.19 -3.54
CA SER A 75 7.38 -10.60 -3.52
C SER A 75 6.24 -11.53 -3.11
N MET A 76 5.44 -11.13 -2.13
CA MET A 76 4.25 -11.87 -1.70
C MET A 76 3.17 -11.86 -2.79
N ALA A 77 2.84 -10.69 -3.33
CA ALA A 77 1.81 -10.54 -4.35
C ALA A 77 2.12 -11.32 -5.64
N ARG A 78 3.37 -11.28 -6.12
CA ARG A 78 3.81 -12.02 -7.31
C ARG A 78 3.64 -13.53 -7.17
N LYS A 79 3.78 -14.08 -5.95
CA LYS A 79 3.53 -15.51 -5.70
C LYS A 79 2.06 -15.89 -5.87
N HIS A 80 1.14 -14.97 -5.60
CA HIS A 80 -0.30 -15.18 -5.73
C HIS A 80 -0.86 -14.89 -7.13
N LEU A 81 -0.27 -13.94 -7.86
CA LEU A 81 -0.75 -13.51 -9.19
C LEU A 81 0.18 -13.88 -10.37
N HIS A 82 0.95 -14.95 -10.23
CA HIS A 82 1.84 -15.44 -11.30
C HIS A 82 2.80 -14.37 -11.87
N GLY A 83 3.26 -13.45 -11.02
CA GLY A 83 4.24 -12.43 -11.38
C GLY A 83 3.69 -11.12 -11.98
N GLN A 84 2.37 -10.96 -12.13
CA GLN A 84 1.73 -9.78 -12.73
C GLN A 84 1.72 -8.52 -11.85
N VAL A 85 2.16 -8.62 -10.58
CA VAL A 85 2.13 -7.49 -9.63
C VAL A 85 3.51 -6.87 -9.49
N PHE A 86 3.53 -5.55 -9.48
CA PHE A 86 4.70 -4.71 -9.25
C PHE A 86 4.35 -3.70 -8.15
N VAL A 87 5.33 -3.27 -7.38
CA VAL A 87 5.14 -2.28 -6.32
C VAL A 87 6.19 -1.19 -6.48
N GLY A 88 5.74 0.06 -6.46
CA GLY A 88 6.61 1.21 -6.36
C GLY A 88 6.08 2.23 -5.38
N THR A 89 6.84 3.30 -5.24
CA THR A 89 6.59 4.36 -4.28
C THR A 89 6.71 5.73 -4.94
N VAL A 90 5.91 6.69 -4.49
CA VAL A 90 6.08 8.10 -4.86
C VAL A 90 7.43 8.62 -4.34
N GLU A 91 7.79 8.26 -3.11
CA GLU A 91 9.05 8.66 -2.48
C GLU A 91 9.88 7.45 -2.04
N GLY A 92 11.16 7.43 -2.42
CA GLY A 92 12.07 6.35 -2.03
C GLY A 92 12.02 5.17 -3.01
N CYS A 93 12.12 3.94 -2.50
CA CYS A 93 12.42 2.78 -3.32
C CYS A 93 11.34 1.68 -3.17
N PRO A 94 10.84 1.07 -4.27
CA PRO A 94 11.25 1.30 -5.68
C PRO A 94 10.67 2.56 -6.34
N GLU A 95 11.49 3.27 -7.12
CA GLU A 95 11.13 4.48 -7.89
C GLU A 95 10.33 4.13 -9.16
N ALA A 96 9.55 5.08 -9.67
CA ALA A 96 8.65 4.88 -10.80
C ALA A 96 9.35 4.38 -12.07
N GLU A 97 10.50 4.95 -12.42
CA GLU A 97 11.26 4.61 -13.62
C GLU A 97 11.75 3.16 -13.60
N VAL A 98 12.14 2.66 -12.42
CA VAL A 98 12.56 1.26 -12.23
C VAL A 98 11.36 0.34 -12.45
N VAL A 99 10.22 0.66 -11.85
CA VAL A 99 9.00 -0.14 -12.00
C VAL A 99 8.52 -0.15 -13.47
N VAL A 100 8.56 0.99 -14.16
CA VAL A 100 8.18 1.07 -15.57
C VAL A 100 9.08 0.18 -16.42
N GLN A 101 10.40 0.20 -16.21
CA GLN A 101 11.33 -0.67 -16.91
C GLN A 101 11.05 -2.14 -16.64
N ASP A 102 10.80 -2.51 -15.38
CA ASP A 102 10.51 -3.89 -14.98
C ASP A 102 9.22 -4.41 -15.61
N VAL A 103 8.17 -3.60 -15.69
CA VAL A 103 6.91 -3.95 -16.37
C VAL A 103 7.12 -4.16 -17.87
N VAL A 104 7.86 -3.26 -18.53
CA VAL A 104 8.16 -3.36 -19.96
C VAL A 104 9.03 -4.60 -20.26
N TRP A 105 10.04 -4.88 -19.43
CA TRP A 105 10.88 -6.07 -19.57
C TRP A 105 10.14 -7.37 -19.31
N ALA A 106 9.15 -7.35 -18.43
CA ALA A 106 8.24 -8.48 -18.23
C ALA A 106 7.28 -8.70 -19.41
N GLY A 107 7.20 -7.76 -20.36
CA GLY A 107 6.46 -7.89 -21.61
C GLY A 107 5.00 -7.43 -21.54
N PHE A 108 4.62 -6.70 -20.50
CA PHE A 108 3.28 -6.14 -20.39
C PHE A 108 3.12 -4.91 -21.29
N SER A 109 1.96 -4.83 -21.96
CA SER A 109 1.58 -3.70 -22.81
C SER A 109 0.45 -2.85 -22.22
N ARG A 110 -0.10 -3.30 -21.09
CA ARG A 110 -1.15 -2.64 -20.32
C ARG A 110 -0.78 -2.67 -18.84
N VAL A 111 -1.17 -1.63 -18.12
CA VAL A 111 -0.98 -1.53 -16.68
C VAL A 111 -2.22 -0.95 -16.02
N CYS A 112 -2.59 -1.48 -14.86
CA CYS A 112 -3.51 -0.85 -13.93
C CYS A 112 -2.71 -0.27 -12.76
N LEU A 113 -2.67 1.06 -12.65
CA LEU A 113 -2.11 1.75 -11.50
C LEU A 113 -3.13 1.75 -10.36
N VAL A 114 -2.68 1.31 -9.19
CA VAL A 114 -3.51 1.20 -7.99
C VAL A 114 -2.86 1.98 -6.85
N PRO A 115 -3.56 2.94 -6.25
CA PRO A 115 -3.05 3.61 -5.05
C PRO A 115 -3.01 2.63 -3.89
N PHE A 116 -1.82 2.32 -3.43
CA PHE A 116 -1.59 1.52 -2.22
C PHE A 116 -1.42 2.44 -1.01
N MET A 117 -2.42 3.29 -0.81
CA MET A 117 -2.53 4.28 0.26
C MET A 117 -3.95 4.22 0.84
N LEU A 118 -4.13 4.58 2.11
CA LEU A 118 -5.45 4.47 2.76
C LEU A 118 -6.51 5.36 2.10
N VAL A 119 -6.12 6.56 1.67
CA VAL A 119 -6.98 7.50 0.96
C VAL A 119 -6.32 7.85 -0.36
N ALA A 120 -7.08 7.80 -1.45
CA ALA A 120 -6.67 8.35 -2.74
C ALA A 120 -6.77 9.89 -2.71
N GLY A 121 -5.83 10.53 -2.01
CA GLY A 121 -5.80 11.97 -1.78
C GLY A 121 -5.13 12.76 -2.91
N ILE A 122 -4.63 13.95 -2.60
CA ILE A 122 -4.00 14.86 -3.57
C ILE A 122 -2.80 14.19 -4.26
N HIS A 123 -1.96 13.45 -3.52
CA HIS A 123 -0.85 12.67 -4.08
C HIS A 123 -1.28 11.67 -5.16
N PHE A 124 -2.48 11.07 -5.05
CA PHE A 124 -2.99 10.22 -6.13
C PHE A 124 -3.30 11.04 -7.40
N GLN A 125 -3.85 12.24 -7.26
CA GLN A 125 -4.19 13.08 -8.41
C GLN A 125 -2.96 13.67 -9.07
N GLU A 126 -2.00 14.16 -8.28
CA GLU A 126 -0.79 14.82 -8.76
C GLU A 126 0.25 13.80 -9.23
N ASP A 127 0.55 12.75 -8.46
CA ASP A 127 1.67 11.86 -8.77
C ASP A 127 1.28 10.72 -9.73
N LEU A 128 0.06 10.19 -9.59
CA LEU A 128 -0.39 9.06 -10.42
C LEU A 128 -1.12 9.48 -11.70
N CYS A 129 -1.92 10.56 -11.62
CA CYS A 129 -2.89 10.87 -12.66
C CYS A 129 -2.59 12.13 -13.47
N ALA A 130 -1.63 12.96 -13.05
CA ALA A 130 -1.36 14.22 -13.72
C ALA A 130 -0.89 13.99 -15.16
N ASP A 131 -1.19 14.95 -16.03
CA ASP A 131 -0.64 14.98 -17.40
C ASP A 131 0.76 15.66 -17.42
N GLU A 132 1.39 15.83 -16.25
CA GLU A 132 2.78 16.30 -16.13
C GLU A 132 3.76 15.20 -16.55
N GLU A 133 4.93 15.57 -17.09
CA GLU A 133 5.88 14.63 -17.72
C GLU A 133 6.38 13.55 -16.76
N ASP A 134 6.45 13.85 -15.47
CA ASP A 134 7.03 12.97 -14.44
C ASP A 134 5.97 12.15 -13.67
N SER A 135 4.69 12.19 -14.07
CA SER A 135 3.66 11.37 -13.43
C SER A 135 3.79 9.89 -13.80
N TRP A 136 3.30 8.99 -12.94
CA TRP A 136 3.32 7.55 -13.22
C TRP A 136 2.63 7.21 -14.55
N LYS A 137 1.47 7.83 -14.81
CA LYS A 137 0.74 7.65 -16.06
C LYS A 137 1.59 8.08 -17.26
N SER A 138 2.18 9.27 -17.22
CA SER A 138 3.00 9.81 -18.30
C SER A 138 4.22 8.94 -18.59
N LEU A 139 4.90 8.43 -17.55
CA LEU A 139 6.06 7.55 -17.69
C LEU A 139 5.69 6.23 -18.40
N PHE A 140 4.56 5.61 -18.03
CA PHE A 140 4.08 4.40 -18.70
C PHE A 140 3.63 4.66 -20.14
N GLU A 141 2.90 5.75 -20.39
CA GLU A 141 2.46 6.12 -21.73
C GLU A 141 3.65 6.43 -22.65
N ALA A 142 4.69 7.09 -22.14
CA ALA A 142 5.94 7.34 -22.86
C ALA A 142 6.70 6.04 -23.20
N ALA A 143 6.58 5.01 -22.36
CA ALA A 143 7.10 3.68 -22.62
C ALA A 143 6.21 2.84 -23.58
N GLY A 144 5.08 3.39 -24.05
CA GLY A 144 4.16 2.71 -24.96
C GLY A 144 3.21 1.72 -24.28
N VAL A 145 3.05 1.83 -22.96
CA VAL A 145 2.16 0.98 -22.14
C VAL A 145 0.82 1.68 -21.94
N GLN A 146 -0.29 0.99 -22.15
CA GLN A 146 -1.63 1.54 -21.92
C GLN A 146 -1.94 1.58 -20.42
N VAL A 147 -2.41 2.73 -19.92
CA VAL A 147 -2.66 2.94 -18.49
C VAL A 147 -4.16 2.91 -18.18
N ARG A 148 -4.52 2.13 -17.16
CA ARG A 148 -5.80 2.19 -16.44
C ARG A 148 -5.55 2.64 -15.01
N LEU A 149 -6.44 3.45 -14.46
CA LEU A 149 -6.34 3.96 -13.10
C LEU A 149 -7.44 3.33 -12.23
N GLU A 150 -7.07 2.83 -11.06
CA GLU A 150 -8.00 2.58 -9.94
C GLU A 150 -7.99 3.83 -9.04
N TYR A 151 -9.17 4.31 -8.67
CA TYR A 151 -9.34 5.58 -7.95
C TYR A 151 -9.61 5.38 -6.47
N ARG A 152 -9.97 4.16 -6.05
CA ARG A 152 -10.27 3.85 -4.65
C ARG A 152 -9.00 3.69 -3.85
N GLY A 153 -8.92 4.36 -2.71
CA GLY A 153 -7.89 4.07 -1.71
C GLY A 153 -8.13 2.73 -1.02
N MET A 154 -7.09 2.18 -0.40
CA MET A 154 -7.18 0.92 0.37
C MET A 154 -8.27 1.00 1.45
N GLY A 155 -8.46 2.16 2.09
CA GLY A 155 -9.47 2.33 3.14
C GLY A 155 -10.93 2.22 2.66
N GLU A 156 -11.17 2.25 1.34
CA GLU A 156 -12.50 2.05 0.76
C GLU A 156 -12.81 0.58 0.45
N LEU A 157 -11.79 -0.28 0.51
CA LEU A 157 -11.95 -1.71 0.22
C LEU A 157 -12.53 -2.42 1.45
N PRO A 158 -13.63 -3.20 1.30
CA PRO A 158 -14.35 -3.77 2.43
C PRO A 158 -13.47 -4.54 3.43
N GLY A 159 -12.52 -5.34 2.96
CA GLY A 159 -11.65 -6.16 3.81
C GLY A 159 -10.58 -5.40 4.59
N ILE A 160 -10.32 -4.13 4.27
CA ILE A 160 -9.26 -3.33 4.93
C ILE A 160 -9.73 -2.82 6.28
N GLY A 161 -11.01 -2.48 6.43
CA GLY A 161 -11.59 -2.13 7.71
C GLY A 161 -11.49 -3.26 8.73
N ASP A 162 -11.70 -4.50 8.29
CA ASP A 162 -11.68 -5.69 9.14
C ASP A 162 -10.30 -5.92 9.79
N ILE A 163 -9.20 -5.65 9.05
CA ILE A 163 -7.83 -5.75 9.57
C ILE A 163 -7.63 -4.73 10.70
N PHE A 164 -8.00 -3.47 10.48
CA PHE A 164 -7.91 -2.45 11.53
C PHE A 164 -8.79 -2.77 12.74
N CYS A 165 -10.00 -3.28 12.53
CA CYS A 165 -10.87 -3.72 13.62
C CYS A 165 -10.23 -4.85 14.44
N CYS A 166 -9.56 -5.81 13.80
CA CYS A 166 -8.80 -6.85 14.49
C CYS A 166 -7.66 -6.26 15.33
N HIS A 167 -6.82 -5.41 14.74
CA HIS A 167 -5.71 -4.77 15.48
C HIS A 167 -6.18 -3.90 16.64
N ILE A 168 -7.34 -3.23 16.50
CA ILE A 168 -7.96 -2.48 17.61
C ILE A 168 -8.42 -3.43 18.70
N GLN A 169 -9.08 -4.54 18.36
CA GLN A 169 -9.54 -5.52 19.33
C GLN A 169 -8.36 -6.15 20.08
N GLU A 170 -7.30 -6.55 19.37
CA GLU A 170 -6.07 -7.07 19.98
C GLU A 170 -5.45 -6.08 20.96
N ALA A 171 -5.41 -4.79 20.60
CA ALA A 171 -4.93 -3.75 21.49
C ALA A 171 -5.82 -3.59 22.75
N LEU A 172 -7.14 -3.72 22.61
CA LEU A 172 -8.07 -3.67 23.75
C LEU A 172 -7.87 -4.85 24.69
N ASP A 173 -7.61 -6.05 24.17
CA ASP A 173 -7.43 -7.27 24.95
C ASP A 173 -6.19 -7.21 25.88
N VAL A 174 -5.20 -6.35 25.58
CA VAL A 174 -4.03 -6.10 26.44
C VAL A 174 -4.34 -5.18 27.62
N ILE A 175 -5.48 -4.48 27.61
CA ILE A 175 -5.99 -3.69 28.73
C ILE A 175 -7.05 -4.54 29.45
N PRO A 176 -6.73 -5.21 30.59
CA PRO A 176 -7.74 -5.89 31.38
C PRO A 176 -8.84 -4.91 31.76
N ASP A 177 -10.09 -5.36 31.66
CA ASP A 177 -11.24 -4.65 32.19
C ASP A 177 -10.96 -4.19 33.62
N ARG A 178 -11.39 -2.97 33.96
CA ARG A 178 -11.39 -2.55 35.36
C ARG A 178 -12.29 -3.53 36.11
N VAL A 179 -11.67 -4.42 36.88
CA VAL A 179 -12.36 -5.17 37.92
C VAL A 179 -12.85 -4.12 38.93
N GLU A 180 -14.13 -3.80 38.88
CA GLU A 180 -14.81 -2.96 39.88
C GLU A 180 -14.80 -3.61 41.27
#